data_AF-A0AAV2A1F0-F1
#
_entry.id   AF-A0AAV2A1F0-F1
#
_cell.length_a   1.000
_cell.length_b   1.000
_cell.length_c   1.000
_cell.angle_alpha   90.00
_cell.angle_beta   90.00
_cell.angle_gamma   90.00
#
_symmetry.space_group_name_H-M   'P 1'
#
loop_
_entity.id
_entity.type
_entity.pdbx_description
1 polymer ?
#
loop_
_entity_poly.entity_id
_entity_poly.type
_entity_poly.pdbx_seq_one_letter_code
_entity_poly.pdbx_strand_id
1 'polypeptide(L)'
;MPAMLSNNAFIKWCHLQDAMQCVNNFTSRCFDESQRELYRTLTSGAQQLLADLCTQGSGFRSKYLLHASCYRNLSSEYRKCADSYLTQQETAKKEEMPVKDKLRKSCCLFDGYKECTRVAVLHKCSPEAADLGEQIVTKAGGPLVQTHCANFKHNTPDCMFHISSAFLPMKFSYFSIIFLLFLHFLSMTFLPANR
;
A
#
# COMPACT_ATOMS: atom_id res chain seq x y z
N MET A 1 -8.79 -4.11 -7.55
CA MET A 1 -9.26 -3.10 -6.59
C MET A 1 -10.73 -2.78 -6.85
N PRO A 2 -11.57 -2.62 -5.82
CA PRO A 2 -13.01 -2.45 -5.97
C PRO A 2 -13.33 -1.08 -6.57
N ALA A 3 -13.65 -1.03 -7.85
CA ALA A 3 -13.95 0.23 -8.51
C ALA A 3 -15.22 0.87 -7.93
N MET A 4 -15.21 2.20 -7.74
CA MET A 4 -16.44 2.96 -7.54
C MET A 4 -17.15 3.11 -8.88
N LEU A 5 -18.17 2.26 -9.07
CA LEU A 5 -18.83 2.03 -10.35
C LEU A 5 -20.22 2.67 -10.39
N SER A 6 -20.63 3.12 -11.59
CA SER A 6 -22.04 3.43 -11.86
C SER A 6 -22.91 2.17 -11.77
N ASN A 7 -24.23 2.31 -11.59
CA ASN A 7 -25.16 1.18 -11.47
C ASN A 7 -24.99 0.09 -12.56
N ASN A 8 -24.85 0.49 -13.83
CA ASN A 8 -24.69 -0.48 -14.93
C ASN A 8 -23.36 -1.23 -14.85
N ALA A 9 -22.28 -0.53 -14.49
CA ALA A 9 -20.97 -1.15 -14.33
C ALA A 9 -20.89 -2.00 -13.05
N PHE A 10 -21.63 -1.61 -12.01
CA PHE A 10 -21.78 -2.36 -10.77
C PHE A 10 -22.46 -3.71 -10.97
N ILE A 11 -23.55 -3.77 -11.75
CA ILE A 11 -24.19 -5.05 -12.10
C ILE A 11 -23.21 -5.95 -12.85
N LYS A 12 -22.47 -5.39 -13.83
CA LYS A 12 -21.44 -6.14 -14.56
C LYS A 12 -20.33 -6.65 -13.66
N TRP A 13 -19.94 -5.88 -12.64
CA TRP A 13 -18.91 -6.27 -11.67
C TRP A 13 -19.32 -7.49 -10.83
N CYS A 14 -20.62 -7.70 -10.60
CA CYS A 14 -21.11 -8.88 -9.88
C CYS A 14 -20.86 -10.21 -10.61
N HIS A 15 -20.64 -10.20 -11.94
CA HIS A 15 -20.20 -11.41 -12.66
C HIS A 15 -18.80 -11.90 -12.22
N LEU A 16 -18.05 -11.11 -11.46
CA LEU A 16 -16.83 -11.59 -10.82
C LEU A 16 -17.10 -12.71 -9.80
N GLN A 17 -18.33 -12.86 -9.30
CA GLN A 17 -18.67 -13.96 -8.40
C GLN A 17 -18.49 -15.32 -9.11
N ASP A 18 -18.87 -15.40 -10.38
CA ASP A 18 -18.72 -16.61 -11.20
C ASP A 18 -17.23 -16.91 -11.44
N ALA A 19 -16.44 -15.87 -11.73
CA ALA A 19 -14.99 -16.00 -11.88
C ALA A 19 -14.33 -16.47 -10.57
N MET A 20 -14.74 -15.92 -9.42
CA MET A 20 -14.23 -16.33 -8.12
C MET A 20 -14.61 -17.77 -7.77
N GLN A 21 -15.81 -18.23 -8.13
CA GLN A 21 -16.18 -19.64 -7.97
C GLN A 21 -15.30 -20.57 -8.82
N CYS A 22 -14.98 -20.17 -10.05
CA CYS A 22 -14.06 -20.92 -10.90
C CYS A 22 -12.67 -21.06 -10.24
N VAL A 23 -12.10 -19.95 -9.74
CA VAL A 23 -10.80 -19.99 -9.04
C VAL A 23 -10.88 -20.81 -7.76
N ASN A 24 -11.96 -20.69 -6.98
CA ASN A 24 -12.17 -21.50 -5.77
C ASN A 24 -12.23 -23.01 -6.08
N ASN A 25 -12.85 -23.39 -7.19
CA ASN A 25 -12.88 -24.79 -7.65
C ASN A 25 -11.51 -25.28 -8.14
N PHE A 26 -10.72 -24.39 -8.75
CA PHE A 26 -9.34 -24.72 -9.12
C PHE A 26 -8.47 -24.92 -7.87
N THR A 27 -8.49 -23.99 -6.92
CA THR A 27 -7.68 -24.08 -5.70
C THR A 27 -8.08 -25.28 -4.84
N SER A 28 -9.37 -25.67 -4.83
CA SER A 28 -9.80 -26.86 -4.10
C SER A 28 -9.22 -28.16 -4.65
N ARG A 29 -8.90 -28.22 -5.95
CA ARG A 29 -8.36 -29.40 -6.62
C ARG A 29 -6.84 -29.40 -6.73
N CYS A 30 -6.24 -28.23 -6.93
CA CYS A 30 -4.84 -28.11 -7.33
C CYS A 30 -3.90 -27.65 -6.22
N PHE A 31 -4.41 -26.99 -5.17
CA PHE A 31 -3.57 -26.53 -4.07
C PHE A 31 -3.50 -27.57 -2.95
N ASP A 32 -2.38 -27.59 -2.25
CA ASP A 32 -2.28 -28.28 -0.96
C ASP A 32 -3.05 -27.53 0.15
N GLU A 33 -3.04 -28.04 1.37
CA GLU A 33 -3.75 -27.41 2.50
C GLU A 33 -3.22 -26.00 2.82
N SER A 34 -1.90 -25.84 2.89
CA SER A 34 -1.24 -24.57 3.23
C SER A 34 -1.46 -23.50 2.17
N GLN A 35 -1.36 -23.86 0.90
CA GLN A 35 -1.59 -22.97 -0.24
C GLN A 35 -3.05 -22.53 -0.30
N ARG A 36 -3.99 -23.45 -0.04
CA ARG A 36 -5.43 -23.15 -0.01
C ARG A 36 -5.77 -22.21 1.13
N GLU A 37 -5.18 -22.40 2.30
CA GLU A 37 -5.41 -21.51 3.44
C GLU A 37 -4.82 -20.12 3.20
N LEU A 38 -3.62 -20.05 2.63
CA LEU A 38 -3.02 -18.78 2.22
C LEU A 38 -3.90 -18.06 1.20
N TYR A 39 -4.40 -18.75 0.17
CA TYR A 39 -5.30 -18.18 -0.82
C TYR A 39 -6.60 -17.65 -0.20
N ARG A 40 -7.23 -18.44 0.69
CA ARG A 40 -8.45 -18.03 1.40
C ARG A 40 -8.20 -16.78 2.23
N THR A 41 -7.13 -16.77 3.00
CA THR A 41 -6.73 -15.62 3.82
C THR A 41 -6.54 -14.37 2.97
N LEU A 42 -5.75 -14.47 1.88
CA LEU A 42 -5.43 -13.33 1.01
C LEU A 42 -6.63 -12.79 0.22
N THR A 43 -7.62 -13.63 -0.10
CA THR A 43 -8.76 -13.24 -0.95
C THR A 43 -10.06 -13.01 -0.17
N SER A 44 -10.12 -13.41 1.10
CA SER A 44 -11.31 -13.32 1.96
C SER A 44 -12.00 -11.95 1.92
N GLY A 45 -11.24 -10.86 2.06
CA GLY A 45 -11.78 -9.49 2.05
C GLY A 45 -12.47 -9.12 0.73
N ALA A 46 -11.83 -9.43 -0.39
CA ALA A 46 -12.39 -9.19 -1.72
C ALA A 46 -13.65 -10.03 -1.97
N GLN A 47 -13.63 -11.31 -1.56
CA GLN A 47 -14.80 -12.21 -1.67
C GLN A 47 -15.97 -11.72 -0.83
N GLN A 48 -15.72 -11.32 0.42
CA GLN A 48 -16.74 -10.77 1.31
C GLN A 48 -17.32 -9.48 0.77
N LEU A 49 -16.48 -8.53 0.35
CA LEU A 49 -16.94 -7.28 -0.25
C LEU A 49 -17.84 -7.53 -1.47
N LEU A 50 -17.43 -8.47 -2.34
CA LEU A 50 -18.21 -8.84 -3.51
C LEU A 50 -19.56 -9.44 -3.13
N ALA A 51 -19.59 -10.36 -2.15
CA ALA A 51 -20.84 -10.91 -1.62
C ALA A 51 -21.75 -9.83 -1.02
N ASP A 52 -21.18 -8.92 -0.22
CA ASP A 52 -21.93 -7.85 0.43
C ASP A 52 -22.50 -6.83 -0.56
N LEU A 53 -21.82 -6.56 -1.66
CA LEU A 53 -22.31 -5.65 -2.70
C LEU A 53 -23.31 -6.33 -3.65
N CYS A 54 -23.10 -7.60 -3.99
CA CYS A 54 -23.85 -8.28 -5.05
C CYS A 54 -25.06 -9.07 -4.56
N THR A 55 -25.13 -9.42 -3.27
CA THR A 55 -26.32 -10.05 -2.70
C THR A 55 -27.48 -9.08 -2.69
N GLN A 56 -28.59 -9.46 -3.33
CA GLN A 56 -29.80 -8.64 -3.34
C GLN A 56 -30.33 -8.44 -1.92
N GLY A 57 -30.79 -7.22 -1.61
CA GLY A 57 -31.34 -6.90 -0.29
C GLY A 57 -30.31 -6.71 0.83
N SER A 58 -29.01 -6.88 0.58
CA SER A 58 -28.00 -6.62 1.62
C SER A 58 -27.97 -5.13 2.01
N GLY A 59 -27.73 -4.84 3.29
CA GLY A 59 -27.61 -3.46 3.76
C GLY A 59 -26.45 -2.70 3.11
N PHE A 60 -25.33 -3.41 2.83
CA PHE A 60 -24.16 -2.81 2.19
C PHE A 60 -24.42 -2.42 0.73
N ARG A 61 -25.17 -3.26 -0.02
CA ARG A 61 -25.64 -2.94 -1.36
C ARG A 61 -26.55 -1.71 -1.36
N SER A 62 -27.50 -1.63 -0.43
CA SER A 62 -28.42 -0.49 -0.34
C SER A 62 -27.68 0.82 -0.10
N LYS A 63 -26.68 0.82 0.81
CA LYS A 63 -25.80 1.98 1.03
C LYS A 63 -25.02 2.36 -0.22
N TYR A 64 -24.47 1.38 -0.94
CA TYR A 64 -23.77 1.63 -2.20
C TYR A 64 -24.68 2.27 -3.26
N LEU A 65 -25.87 1.69 -3.48
CA LEU A 65 -26.82 2.17 -4.48
C LEU A 65 -27.31 3.60 -4.20
N LEU A 66 -27.39 3.99 -2.92
CA LEU A 66 -27.72 5.36 -2.51
C LEU A 66 -26.70 6.38 -3.06
N HIS A 67 -25.42 6.02 -3.14
CA HIS A 67 -24.34 6.92 -3.58
C HIS A 67 -23.88 6.67 -5.03
N ALA A 68 -24.37 5.62 -5.69
CA ALA A 68 -23.91 5.18 -7.00
C ALA A 68 -24.07 6.22 -8.13
N SER A 69 -25.06 7.11 -8.02
CA SER A 69 -25.24 8.22 -8.96
C SER A 69 -24.08 9.21 -8.89
N CYS A 70 -23.59 9.52 -7.68
CA CYS A 70 -22.46 10.41 -7.48
C CYS A 70 -21.13 9.75 -7.90
N TYR A 71 -20.94 8.48 -7.55
CA TYR A 71 -19.74 7.70 -7.94
C TYR A 71 -19.52 7.64 -9.47
N ARG A 72 -20.59 7.72 -10.27
CA ARG A 72 -20.48 7.83 -11.73
C ARG A 72 -19.59 9.00 -12.18
N ASN A 73 -19.61 10.12 -11.46
CA ASN A 73 -18.87 11.35 -11.79
C ASN A 73 -17.47 11.41 -11.18
N LEU A 74 -17.09 10.40 -10.39
CA LEU A 74 -15.81 10.28 -9.69
C LEU A 74 -14.83 9.33 -10.36
N SER A 75 -15.25 8.62 -11.40
CA SER A 75 -14.50 7.48 -11.95
C SER A 75 -13.06 7.83 -12.36
N SER A 76 -12.79 9.07 -12.78
CA SER A 76 -11.44 9.55 -13.11
C SER A 76 -10.57 9.82 -11.88
N GLU A 77 -11.10 10.49 -10.85
CA GLU A 77 -10.35 10.84 -9.64
C GLU A 77 -10.06 9.60 -8.81
N TYR A 78 -11.06 8.75 -8.65
CA TYR A 78 -10.90 7.46 -8.01
C TYR A 78 -9.84 6.60 -8.70
N ARG A 79 -9.84 6.58 -10.05
CA ARG A 79 -8.86 5.81 -10.83
C ARG A 79 -7.43 6.30 -10.62
N LYS A 80 -7.20 7.62 -10.50
CA LYS A 80 -5.86 8.16 -10.20
C LYS A 80 -5.32 7.64 -8.87
N CYS A 81 -6.16 7.53 -7.83
CA CYS A 81 -5.75 6.95 -6.56
C CYS A 81 -5.35 5.47 -6.70
N ALA A 82 -6.17 4.68 -7.41
CA ALA A 82 -5.89 3.27 -7.63
C ALA A 82 -4.62 3.04 -8.49
N ASP A 83 -4.46 3.79 -9.58
CA ASP A 83 -3.30 3.68 -10.48
C ASP A 83 -2.01 4.08 -9.77
N SER A 84 -2.05 5.16 -8.98
CA SER A 84 -0.92 5.60 -8.16
C SER A 84 -0.53 4.53 -7.14
N TYR A 85 -1.51 3.95 -6.44
CA TYR A 85 -1.25 2.87 -5.49
C TYR A 85 -0.63 1.65 -6.16
N LEU A 86 -1.20 1.18 -7.28
CA LEU A 86 -0.72 0.01 -8.00
C LEU A 86 0.71 0.23 -8.50
N THR A 87 0.99 1.41 -9.07
CA THR A 87 2.34 1.77 -9.54
C THR A 87 3.34 1.75 -8.38
N GLN A 88 3.00 2.36 -7.23
CA GLN A 88 3.87 2.39 -6.07
C GLN A 88 4.07 1.00 -5.45
N GLN A 89 3.05 0.15 -5.45
CA GLN A 89 3.14 -1.25 -5.03
C GLN A 89 4.08 -2.05 -5.93
N GLU A 90 3.96 -1.91 -7.25
CA GLU A 90 4.85 -2.59 -8.20
C GLU A 90 6.31 -2.14 -8.03
N THR A 91 6.54 -0.85 -7.77
CA THR A 91 7.88 -0.35 -7.44
C THR A 91 8.37 -0.94 -6.12
N ALA A 92 7.55 -0.92 -5.07
CA ALA A 92 7.90 -1.45 -3.74
C ALA A 92 8.24 -2.95 -3.76
N LYS A 93 7.59 -3.74 -4.63
CA LYS A 93 7.89 -5.17 -4.80
C LYS A 93 9.31 -5.41 -5.32
N LYS A 94 9.76 -4.57 -6.25
CA LYS A 94 11.08 -4.67 -6.91
C LYS A 94 12.23 -4.19 -6.04
N GLU A 95 11.96 -3.34 -5.06
CA GLU A 95 12.98 -2.85 -4.14
C GLU A 95 13.51 -3.99 -3.25
N GLU A 96 14.83 -4.06 -3.09
CA GLU A 96 15.48 -4.97 -2.17
C GLU A 96 15.47 -4.37 -0.77
N MET A 97 14.64 -4.91 0.11
CA MET A 97 14.57 -4.52 1.52
C MET A 97 14.07 -5.70 2.38
N PRO A 98 14.32 -5.67 3.69
CA PRO A 98 13.80 -6.68 4.61
C PRO A 98 12.29 -6.85 4.49
N VAL A 99 11.79 -8.07 4.68
CA VAL A 99 10.35 -8.39 4.58
C VAL A 99 9.49 -7.48 5.48
N LYS A 100 9.99 -7.17 6.68
CA LYS A 100 9.32 -6.25 7.61
C LYS A 100 9.15 -4.83 7.04
N ASP A 101 10.16 -4.33 6.35
CA ASP A 101 10.12 -3.01 5.71
C ASP A 101 9.21 -3.02 4.47
N LYS A 102 9.20 -4.12 3.69
CA LYS A 102 8.24 -4.29 2.59
C LYS A 102 6.79 -4.28 3.09
N LEU A 103 6.54 -4.94 4.22
CA LEU A 103 5.21 -4.98 4.84
C LEU A 103 4.80 -3.59 5.32
N ARG A 104 5.68 -2.89 6.07
CA ARG A 104 5.45 -1.51 6.50
C ARG A 104 5.15 -0.63 5.29
N LYS A 105 5.97 -0.70 4.23
CA LYS A 105 5.77 0.04 2.99
C LYS A 105 4.41 -0.25 2.35
N SER A 106 4.03 -1.51 2.26
CA SER A 106 2.72 -1.89 1.73
C SER A 106 1.56 -1.35 2.56
N CYS A 107 1.66 -1.38 3.88
CA CYS A 107 0.65 -0.83 4.78
C CYS A 107 0.51 0.69 4.63
N CYS A 108 1.63 1.42 4.55
CA CYS A 108 1.63 2.87 4.32
C CYS A 108 1.00 3.25 2.98
N LEU A 109 1.35 2.53 1.91
CA LEU A 109 0.75 2.73 0.59
C LEU A 109 -0.76 2.46 0.63
N PHE A 110 -1.19 1.42 1.33
CA PHE A 110 -2.60 1.09 1.47
C PHE A 110 -3.36 2.16 2.27
N ASP A 111 -2.78 2.67 3.35
CA ASP A 111 -3.37 3.75 4.12
C ASP A 111 -3.49 5.05 3.32
N GLY A 112 -2.47 5.39 2.53
CA GLY A 112 -2.51 6.54 1.62
C GLY A 112 -3.56 6.36 0.51
N TYR A 113 -3.76 5.14 0.02
CA TYR A 113 -4.80 4.83 -0.96
C TYR A 113 -6.21 5.01 -0.40
N LYS A 114 -6.46 4.55 0.84
CA LYS A 114 -7.71 4.79 1.56
C LYS A 114 -8.00 6.29 1.68
N GLU A 115 -7.01 7.06 2.14
CA GLU A 115 -7.19 8.50 2.35
C GLU A 115 -7.38 9.25 1.02
N CYS A 116 -6.59 8.94 -0.01
CA CYS A 116 -6.77 9.50 -1.36
C CYS A 116 -8.20 9.26 -1.86
N THR A 117 -8.70 8.03 -1.67
CA THR A 117 -10.06 7.65 -2.06
C THR A 117 -11.11 8.46 -1.29
N ARG A 118 -10.99 8.54 0.03
CA ARG A 118 -11.90 9.30 0.90
C ARG A 118 -11.94 10.78 0.49
N VAL A 119 -10.78 11.42 0.32
CA VAL A 119 -10.67 12.83 -0.09
C VAL A 119 -11.24 13.06 -1.48
N ALA A 120 -10.92 12.19 -2.44
CA ALA A 120 -11.44 12.29 -3.81
C ALA A 120 -12.97 12.26 -3.81
N VAL A 121 -13.58 11.37 -3.03
CA VAL A 121 -15.03 11.28 -2.90
C VAL A 121 -15.60 12.49 -2.18
N LEU A 122 -15.02 12.90 -1.05
CA LEU A 122 -15.49 14.04 -0.25
C LEU A 122 -15.53 15.34 -1.05
N HIS A 123 -14.61 15.51 -2.00
CA HIS A 123 -14.56 16.70 -2.85
C HIS A 123 -15.76 16.82 -3.81
N LYS A 124 -16.41 15.71 -4.19
CA LYS A 124 -17.51 15.72 -5.18
C LYS A 124 -18.85 15.19 -4.65
N CYS A 125 -18.82 14.41 -3.58
CA CYS A 125 -19.98 13.73 -3.00
C CYS A 125 -20.14 14.13 -1.53
N SER A 126 -20.99 13.41 -0.80
CA SER A 126 -21.23 13.66 0.61
C SER A 126 -20.17 13.00 1.53
N PRO A 127 -20.05 13.45 2.78
CA PRO A 127 -19.21 12.79 3.78
C PRO A 127 -19.55 11.30 3.94
N GLU A 128 -20.83 10.93 3.94
CA GLU A 128 -21.26 9.54 4.07
C GLU A 128 -20.81 8.70 2.86
N ALA A 129 -20.80 9.30 1.67
CA ALA A 129 -20.28 8.65 0.47
C ALA A 129 -18.76 8.45 0.56
N ALA A 130 -18.03 9.39 1.17
CA ALA A 130 -16.59 9.30 1.38
C ALA A 130 -16.24 8.21 2.39
N ASP A 131 -16.97 8.14 3.50
CA ASP A 131 -16.81 7.09 4.51
C ASP A 131 -17.12 5.71 3.94
N LEU A 132 -18.19 5.59 3.15
CA LEU A 132 -18.48 4.34 2.44
C LEU A 132 -17.36 3.98 1.47
N GLY A 133 -16.79 4.98 0.78
CA GLY A 133 -15.70 4.77 -0.15
C GLY A 133 -14.43 4.23 0.51
N GLU A 134 -14.07 4.77 1.68
CA GLU A 134 -12.98 4.24 2.50
C GLU A 134 -13.29 2.81 3.00
N GLN A 135 -14.54 2.56 3.45
CA GLN A 135 -14.96 1.23 3.90
C GLN A 135 -14.85 0.19 2.78
N ILE A 136 -15.21 0.54 1.55
CA ILE A 136 -15.07 -0.35 0.38
C ILE A 136 -13.61 -0.75 0.19
N VAL A 137 -12.68 0.21 0.23
CA VAL A 137 -11.24 -0.07 0.11
C VAL A 137 -10.74 -0.94 1.26
N THR A 138 -11.09 -0.58 2.49
CA THR A 138 -10.66 -1.29 3.71
C THR A 138 -11.16 -2.72 3.75
N LYS A 139 -12.40 -2.94 3.32
CA LYS A 139 -13.01 -4.26 3.27
C LYS A 139 -12.39 -5.16 2.20
N ALA A 140 -12.06 -4.60 1.03
CA ALA A 140 -11.33 -5.35 0.00
C ALA A 140 -9.95 -5.82 0.46
N GLY A 141 -9.26 -5.05 1.30
CA GLY A 141 -7.99 -5.47 1.92
C GLY A 141 -8.13 -6.66 2.88
N GLY A 142 -9.33 -6.87 3.42
CA GLY A 142 -9.65 -7.98 4.31
C GLY A 142 -9.03 -7.90 5.70
N PRO A 143 -9.27 -8.92 6.54
CA PRO A 143 -8.83 -8.94 7.93
C PRO A 143 -7.31 -8.83 8.07
N LEU A 144 -6.55 -9.47 7.17
CA LEU A 144 -5.09 -9.41 7.20
C LEU A 144 -4.58 -7.98 7.14
N VAL A 145 -5.05 -7.19 6.17
CA VAL A 145 -4.65 -5.79 6.03
C VAL A 145 -5.19 -4.96 7.20
N GLN A 146 -6.44 -5.19 7.62
CA GLN A 146 -7.02 -4.44 8.73
C GLN A 146 -6.25 -4.63 10.04
N THR A 147 -5.89 -5.86 10.39
CA THR A 147 -5.17 -6.17 11.62
C THR A 147 -3.70 -5.77 11.54
N HIS A 148 -2.99 -6.14 10.47
CA HIS A 148 -1.55 -5.87 10.36
C HIS A 148 -1.23 -4.42 10.04
N CYS A 149 -2.12 -3.71 9.35
CA CYS A 149 -1.89 -2.32 8.95
C CYS A 149 -2.60 -1.29 9.84
N ALA A 150 -3.31 -1.70 10.90
CA ALA A 150 -4.09 -0.80 11.76
C ALA A 150 -3.30 0.45 12.25
N ASN A 151 -2.03 0.23 12.61
CA ASN A 151 -1.17 1.23 13.24
C ASN A 151 -0.29 2.00 12.25
N PHE A 152 -0.24 1.61 10.97
CA PHE A 152 0.54 2.32 9.96
C PHE A 152 -0.32 3.37 9.29
N LYS A 153 -0.01 4.65 9.53
CA LYS A 153 -0.70 5.78 8.91
C LYS A 153 0.21 6.48 7.92
N HIS A 154 -0.27 6.75 6.72
CA HIS A 154 0.54 7.31 5.63
C HIS A 154 1.24 8.64 5.98
N ASN A 155 0.68 9.41 6.92
CA ASN A 155 1.19 10.69 7.38
C ASN A 155 2.06 10.60 8.66
N THR A 156 2.38 9.39 9.13
CA THR A 156 3.24 9.20 10.31
C THR A 156 4.70 8.99 9.93
N PRO A 157 5.65 9.22 10.87
CA PRO A 157 7.08 8.99 10.63
C PRO A 157 7.41 7.57 10.16
N ASP A 158 6.67 6.55 10.60
CA ASP A 158 6.84 5.17 10.15
C ASP A 158 6.62 4.99 8.64
N CYS A 159 5.84 5.89 8.04
CA CYS A 159 5.52 5.92 6.62
C CYS A 159 6.25 7.02 5.85
N MET A 160 7.00 7.88 6.54
CA MET A 160 7.94 8.77 5.90
C MET A 160 9.15 7.95 5.46
N PHE A 161 9.11 7.45 4.23
CA PHE A 161 10.26 6.85 3.58
C PHE A 161 11.29 7.95 3.31
N HIS A 162 11.97 8.39 4.37
CA HIS A 162 13.25 9.04 4.21
C HIS A 162 14.10 8.07 3.41
N ILE A 163 14.57 8.53 2.25
CA ILE A 163 15.61 7.89 1.47
C ILE A 163 16.76 7.69 2.45
N SER A 164 16.78 6.51 3.09
CA SER A 164 17.94 6.00 3.78
C SER A 164 18.86 5.51 2.66
N SER A 165 19.27 6.45 1.81
CA SER A 165 20.53 6.26 1.14
C SER A 165 21.51 6.09 2.30
N ALA A 166 22.17 4.96 2.33
CA ALA A 166 23.38 4.80 3.10
C ALA A 166 24.45 5.76 2.53
N PHE A 167 24.20 7.07 2.56
CA PHE A 167 25.22 8.08 2.70
C PHE A 167 25.22 8.45 4.16
N LEU A 168 25.85 7.59 4.97
CA LEU A 168 26.63 8.15 6.07
C LEU A 168 27.46 9.26 5.42
N PRO A 169 27.36 10.54 5.81
CA PRO A 169 28.44 11.45 5.49
C PRO A 169 29.65 10.79 6.15
N MET A 170 30.60 10.28 5.35
CA MET A 170 31.93 9.97 5.84
C MET A 170 32.35 11.23 6.58
N LYS A 171 32.30 11.19 7.92
CA LYS A 171 32.89 12.23 8.75
C LYS A 171 34.37 12.10 8.46
N PHE A 172 34.86 12.86 7.47
CA PHE A 172 36.28 13.11 7.33
C PHE A 172 36.69 13.80 8.63
N SER A 173 37.23 12.99 9.53
CA SER A 173 37.72 13.45 10.82
C SER A 173 38.91 14.35 10.51
N TYR A 174 38.73 15.66 10.66
CA TYR A 174 39.80 16.66 10.53
C TYR A 174 41.02 16.30 11.39
N PHE A 175 40.82 15.54 12.46
CA PHE A 175 41.88 14.98 13.30
C PHE A 175 42.85 14.07 12.54
N SER A 176 42.40 13.29 11.55
CA SER A 176 43.27 12.38 10.80
C SER A 176 44.20 13.14 9.85
N ILE A 177 43.74 14.25 9.25
CA ILE A 177 44.56 15.09 8.38
C ILE A 177 45.60 15.86 9.21
N ILE A 178 45.18 16.41 10.36
CA ILE A 178 46.09 17.12 11.27
C ILE A 178 47.17 16.17 11.83
N PHE A 179 46.81 14.93 12.16
CA PHE A 179 47.75 13.92 12.64
C PHE A 179 48.78 13.53 11.57
N LEU A 180 48.35 13.36 10.31
CA LEU A 180 49.26 13.06 9.20
C LEU A 180 50.21 14.23 8.89
N LEU A 181 49.71 15.48 8.95
CA LEU A 181 50.55 16.66 8.80
C LEU A 181 51.55 16.79 9.95
N PHE A 182 51.13 16.50 11.19
CA PHE A 182 52.01 16.50 12.36
C PHE A 182 53.12 15.44 12.26
N LEU A 183 52.79 14.23 11.81
CA LEU A 183 53.78 13.17 11.54
C LEU A 183 54.76 13.56 10.43
N HIS A 184 54.28 14.24 9.38
CA HIS A 184 55.14 14.72 8.29
C HIS A 184 56.11 15.83 8.76
N PHE A 185 55.65 16.72 9.65
CA PHE A 185 56.51 17.71 10.30
C PHE A 185 57.56 17.07 11.24
N LEU A 186 57.17 16.04 11.99
CA LEU A 186 58.11 15.25 12.81
C LEU A 186 59.17 14.55 11.94
N SER A 187 58.79 13.98 10.79
CA SER A 187 59.79 13.35 9.90
C SER A 187 60.77 14.35 9.27
N MET A 188 60.33 15.59 9.01
CA MET A 188 61.19 16.64 8.45
C MET A 188 62.14 17.25 9.49
N THR A 189 61.80 17.19 10.78
CA THR A 189 62.65 17.67 11.88
C THR A 189 63.65 16.62 12.37
N PHE A 190 63.45 15.34 12.02
CA PHE A 190 64.30 14.22 12.39
C PHE A 190 65.15 13.64 11.25
N LEU A 191 65.40 14.39 10.16
CA LEU A 191 66.51 14.07 9.27
C LEU A 191 67.82 14.53 9.94
N PRO A 192 68.70 13.61 10.37
CA PRO A 192 70.00 14.00 10.89
C PRO A 192 70.82 14.59 9.75
N ALA A 193 71.38 15.78 9.98
CA ALA A 193 72.47 16.31 9.18
C ALA A 193 73.64 15.32 9.27
N ASN A 194 73.73 14.39 8.32
CA ASN A 194 74.90 13.55 8.20
C ASN A 194 75.96 14.32 7.42
N ARG A 195 77.08 14.47 8.11
CA ARG A 195 78.34 15.13 7.75
C ARG A 195 78.94 14.61 6.45
#